data_AF-A0A1I2XZ15-F1
#
_entry.id   AF-A0A1I2XZ15-F1
#
_cell.length_a   1.000
_cell.length_b   1.000
_cell.length_c   1.000
_cell.angle_alpha   90.00
_cell.angle_beta   90.00
_cell.angle_gamma   90.00
#
_symmetry.space_group_name_H-M   'P 1'
#
loop_
_entity.id
_entity.type
_entity.pdbx_description
1 polymer ?
#
loop_
_entity_poly.entity_id
_entity_poly.type
_entity_poly.pdbx_seq_one_letter_code
_entity_poly.pdbx_strand_id
1 'polypeptide(L)' 'MAGVVQFIKESYEEMTDKVTWPTWGDLQNSAVLVLVASLIIAIVIFGMDKGATAILQAFYESI' A
#
# COMPACT_ATOMS: atom_id res chain seq x y z
N MET A 1 25.21 -29.00 -2.56
CA MET A 1 25.02 -27.55 -2.25
C MET A 1 25.42 -26.60 -3.39
N ALA A 2 26.07 -27.05 -4.46
CA ALA A 2 26.39 -26.19 -5.62
C ALA A 2 25.16 -25.77 -6.45
N GLY A 3 24.11 -26.60 -6.50
CA GLY A 3 22.92 -26.31 -7.32
C GLY A 3 22.07 -25.13 -6.85
N VAL A 4 21.95 -24.89 -5.53
CA VAL A 4 21.09 -23.81 -4.99
C VAL A 4 21.71 -22.43 -5.25
N VAL A 5 23.04 -22.31 -5.12
CA VAL A 5 23.76 -21.06 -5.39
C VAL A 5 23.67 -20.70 -6.88
N GLN A 6 23.80 -21.69 -7.76
CA GLN A 6 23.61 -21.54 -9.20
C GLN A 6 22.17 -21.10 -9.54
N PHE A 7 21.17 -21.72 -8.91
CA PHE A 7 19.76 -21.41 -9.12
C PHE A 7 19.39 -19.97 -8.75
N ILE A 8 19.87 -19.48 -7.60
CA ILE A 8 19.64 -18.09 -7.18
C ILE A 8 20.30 -17.12 -8.15
N LYS A 9 21.48 -17.46 -8.67
CA LYS A 9 22.22 -16.61 -9.61
C LYS A 9 21.52 -16.53 -10.97
N GLU A 10 21.05 -17.66 -11.48
CA GLU A 10 20.27 -17.73 -12.73
C GLU A 10 18.90 -17.04 -12.58
N SER A 11 18.22 -17.20 -11.44
CA SER A 11 16.97 -16.48 -11.15
C SER A 11 17.17 -14.96 -11.08
N TYR A 12 18.32 -14.49 -10.58
CA TYR A 12 18.62 -13.06 -10.50
C TYR A 12 18.90 -12.44 -11.87
N GLU A 13 19.66 -13.14 -12.73
CA GLU A 13 19.84 -12.76 -14.13
C GLU A 13 18.50 -12.74 -14.87
N GLU A 14 17.64 -13.75 -14.68
CA GLU A 14 16.32 -13.82 -15.33
C GLU A 14 15.39 -12.68 -14.88
N MET A 15 15.33 -12.38 -13.58
CA MET A 15 14.52 -11.27 -13.06
C MET A 15 15.01 -9.90 -13.51
N THR A 16 16.27 -9.76 -13.92
CA THR A 16 16.84 -8.47 -14.36
C THR A 16 16.77 -8.30 -15.87
N ASP A 17 17.09 -9.34 -16.65
CA ASP A 17 17.24 -9.27 -18.11
C ASP A 17 15.98 -9.66 -18.88
N LYS A 18 15.07 -10.45 -18.28
CA LYS A 18 13.84 -10.94 -18.93
C LYS A 18 12.56 -10.29 -18.42
N VAL A 19 12.65 -9.41 -17.42
CA VAL A 19 11.48 -8.71 -16.88
C VAL A 19 11.63 -7.22 -17.14
N THR A 20 10.60 -6.63 -17.75
CA THR A 20 10.52 -5.18 -17.95
C THR A 20 10.21 -4.51 -16.62
N TRP A 21 11.26 -4.15 -15.86
CA TRP A 21 11.10 -3.28 -14.71
C TRP A 21 10.61 -1.90 -15.16
N PRO A 22 9.57 -1.35 -14.51
CA PRO A 22 9.15 0.02 -14.77
C PRO A 22 10.30 0.98 -14.50
N THR A 23 10.32 2.10 -15.21
CA THR A 23 11.36 3.11 -14.97
C THR A 23 11.20 3.70 -13.56
N TRP A 24 12.29 4.18 -12.97
CA TRP A 24 12.27 4.80 -11.63
C TRP A 24 11.24 5.95 -11.51
N GLY A 25 10.95 6.65 -12.62
CA GLY A 25 9.92 7.69 -12.68
C GLY A 25 8.50 7.13 -12.56
N ASP A 26 8.21 6.01 -13.23
CA ASP A 26 6.89 5.36 -13.17
C ASP A 26 6.63 4.72 -11.80
N LEU A 27 7.68 4.20 -11.17
CA LEU A 27 7.65 3.68 -9.80
C LEU A 27 7.29 4.79 -8.80
N GLN A 28 7.96 5.95 -8.90
CA GLN A 28 7.64 7.08 -8.03
C GLN A 28 6.23 7.62 -8.28
N ASN A 29 5.81 7.73 -9.54
CA ASN A 29 4.47 8.19 -9.88
C ASN A 29 3.39 7.26 -9.29
N SER A 30 3.59 5.94 -9.41
CA SER A 30 2.69 4.94 -8.82
C SER A 30 2.70 5.00 -7.29
N ALA A 31 3.87 5.19 -6.66
CA ALA A 31 3.97 5.32 -5.21
C ALA A 31 3.27 6.60 -4.69
N VAL A 32 3.43 7.72 -5.39
CA VAL A 32 2.77 8.99 -5.05
C VAL A 32 1.25 8.87 -5.19
N LEU A 33 0.76 8.21 -6.24
CA LEU A 33 -0.67 7.93 -6.40
C LEU A 33 -1.24 7.15 -5.20
N VAL A 34 -0.56 6.08 -4.79
CA VAL A 34 -0.97 5.25 -3.63
C VAL A 34 -0.93 6.06 -2.33
N LEU A 35 0.07 6.92 -2.15
CA LEU A 35 0.21 7.77 -0.97
C LEU A 35 -0.94 8.78 -0.86
N VAL A 36 -1.35 9.39 -1.98
CA VAL A 36 -2.51 10.29 -2.01
C VAL A 36 -3.81 9.52 -1.76
N ALA A 37 -3.97 8.33 -2.36
CA ALA A 37 -5.15 7.50 -2.14
C ALA A 37 -5.29 7.08 -0.66
N SER A 38 -4.18 6.69 0.00
CA SER A 38 -4.20 6.31 1.42
C SER A 38 -4.53 7.50 2.33
N LEU A 39 -4.07 8.70 1.99
CA LEU A 39 -4.43 9.92 2.71
C LEU A 39 -5.93 10.22 2.65
N ILE A 40 -6.55 10.05 1.48
CA ILE A 40 -8.00 10.24 1.32
C ILE A 40 -8.76 9.20 2.17
N ILE A 41 -8.36 7.93 2.12
CA ILE A 41 -8.98 6.87 2.92
C ILE A 41 -8.85 7.18 4.42
N ALA A 42 -7.70 7.69 4.87
CA ALA A 42 -7.50 8.07 6.26
C ALA A 42 -8.47 9.18 6.71
N ILE A 43 -8.72 10.19 5.88
CA ILE A 43 -9.68 11.26 6.17
C ILE A 43 -11.11 10.71 6.26
N VAL A 44 -11.47 9.78 5.38
CA VAL A 44 -12.81 9.14 5.41
C VAL A 44 -13.00 8.36 6.70
N ILE A 45 -12.02 7.53 7.10
CA ILE A 45 -12.07 6.78 8.36
C ILE A 45 -12.20 7.74 9.55
N PHE A 46 -11.41 8.82 9.57
CA PHE A 46 -11.50 9.83 10.63
C PHE A 46 -12.90 10.46 10.73
N GLY A 47 -13.54 10.75 9.59
CA GLY A 47 -14.92 11.23 9.56
C GLY A 47 -15.92 10.19 10.10
N MET A 48 -15.75 8.92 9.73
CA MET A 48 -16.58 7.82 10.22
C MET A 48 -16.43 7.61 11.73
N ASP A 49 -15.21 7.65 12.28
CA ASP A 49 -14.95 7.50 13.71
C ASP A 49 -15.61 8.62 14.54
N LYS A 50 -15.51 9.86 14.06
CA LYS A 50 -16.17 11.02 14.67
C LYS A 50 -17.69 10.90 14.60
N GLY A 51 -18.22 10.49 13.45
CA GLY A 51 -19.65 10.27 13.25
C GLY A 51 -20.20 9.20 14.19
N ALA A 52 -19.53 8.04 14.27
CA ALA A 52 -19.92 6.96 15.15
C ALA A 52 -19.90 7.38 16.63
N THR A 53 -18.86 8.10 17.06
CA THR A 53 -18.77 8.60 18.44
C THR A 53 -19.88 9.60 18.76
N ALA A 54 -20.18 10.53 17.84
CA ALA A 54 -21.23 11.52 18.02
C ALA A 54 -22.62 10.87 18.10
N ILE A 55 -22.89 9.89 17.25
CA ILE A 55 -24.16 9.12 17.28
C ILE A 55 -24.29 8.38 18.61
N LEU A 56 -23.24 7.68 19.04
CA LEU A 56 -23.26 6.95 20.31
C LEU A 56 -23.45 7.88 21.52
N GLN A 57 -22.76 9.02 21.55
CA GLN A 57 -22.94 10.01 22.62
C GLN A 57 -24.37 10.55 22.65
N ALA A 58 -24.96 10.88 21.50
CA ALA A 58 -26.34 11.35 21.43
C ALA A 58 -27.35 10.31 21.93
N PHE A 59 -27.14 9.02 21.60
CA PHE A 59 -27.97 7.95 22.15
C PHE A 59 -27.79 7.78 23.66
N TYR A 60 -26.55 7.86 24.15
CA TYR A 60 -26.25 7.67 25.57
C TYR A 60 -26.71 8.85 26.44
N GLU A 61 -26.73 10.07 25.92
CA GLU A 61 -27.31 11.25 26.61
C GLU A 61 -28.84 11.24 26.61
N SER A 62 -29.47 10.58 25.63
CA SER A 62 -30.93 10.49 25.52
C SER A 62 -31.57 9.44 26.43
N ILE A 63 -30.77 8.53 26.98
CA ILE A 63 -31.14 7.51 27.99
C ILE A 63 -30.82 8.04 29.38
#